data_AF-A0AAU1K485-F1
#
_entry.id   AF-A0AAU1K485-F1
#
_cell.length_a   1.000
_cell.length_b   1.000
_cell.length_c   1.000
_cell.angle_alpha   90.00
_cell.angle_beta   90.00
_cell.angle_gamma   90.00
#
_symmetry.space_group_name_H-M   'P 1'
#
loop_
_entity.id
_entity.type
_entity.pdbx_description
1 polymer ?
#
loop_
_entity_poly.entity_id
_entity_poly.type
_entity_poly.pdbx_seq_one_letter_code
_entity_poly.pdbx_strand_id
1 'polypeptide(L)'
;MVRHGKGLAEDETDPRSRTLHALMVERLEPTVRYVSIEGPVQIADAAEGEAEAMARRYLPPEAADAYLAQAANFPPEVTIRLTPEHWISADLGSL
;
A
#
# COMPACT_ATOMS: atom_id res chain seq x y z
N MET A 1 27.04 -26.98 5.93
CA MET A 1 27.52 -25.75 6.61
C MET A 1 27.36 -24.66 5.56
N VAL A 2 26.42 -23.71 5.58
CA VAL A 2 25.69 -23.01 6.64
C VAL A 2 24.26 -22.76 6.14
N ARG A 3 23.24 -23.04 6.95
CA ARG A 3 21.88 -22.51 6.78
C ARG A 3 21.93 -21.00 6.99
N HIS A 4 21.17 -20.18 6.26
CA HIS A 4 20.33 -19.10 6.81
C HIS A 4 19.53 -18.44 5.68
N GLY A 5 18.20 -18.49 5.82
CA GLY A 5 17.21 -17.94 4.90
C GLY A 5 15.82 -18.24 5.45
N LYS A 6 15.55 -17.76 6.66
CA LYS A 6 14.24 -17.83 7.32
C LYS A 6 13.53 -16.51 6.97
N GLY A 7 12.55 -16.53 6.07
CA GLY A 7 11.16 -16.56 6.48
C GLY A 7 10.55 -15.16 6.52
N LEU A 8 10.26 -14.62 5.34
CA LEU A 8 9.07 -13.78 5.10
C LEU A 8 8.36 -14.39 3.89
N ALA A 9 8.08 -15.69 3.99
CA ALA A 9 7.00 -16.25 3.19
C ALA A 9 5.74 -15.79 3.93
N GLU A 10 5.13 -14.70 3.44
CA GLU A 10 3.73 -14.47 3.70
C GLU A 10 3.02 -15.76 3.30
N ASP A 11 2.39 -16.34 4.31
CA ASP A 11 1.81 -17.67 4.29
C ASP A 11 0.97 -17.86 3.03
N GLU A 12 1.33 -18.90 2.29
CA GLU A 12 0.69 -19.37 1.07
C GLU A 12 -0.78 -19.67 1.37
N THR A 13 -1.62 -18.64 1.22
CA THR A 13 -3.08 -18.61 1.19
C THR A 13 -3.79 -19.92 1.52
N ASP A 14 -3.97 -20.20 2.82
CA ASP A 14 -5.12 -21.01 3.26
C ASP A 14 -6.39 -20.24 2.87
N PRO A 15 -7.28 -20.78 2.02
CA PRO A 15 -8.53 -20.11 1.64
C PRO A 15 -9.51 -19.94 2.82
N ARG A 16 -9.22 -20.50 3.99
CA ARG A 16 -9.94 -20.26 5.25
C ARG A 16 -9.25 -19.26 6.18
N SER A 17 -7.99 -18.90 5.93
CA SER A 17 -7.33 -17.83 6.66
C SER A 17 -7.81 -16.50 6.11
N ARG A 18 -8.72 -15.85 6.83
CA ARG A 18 -9.10 -14.47 6.57
C ARG A 18 -7.99 -13.57 7.12
N THR A 19 -6.83 -13.57 6.45
CA THR A 19 -5.70 -12.72 6.84
C THR A 19 -6.07 -11.28 6.54
N LEU A 20 -6.37 -10.53 7.60
CA LEU A 20 -6.65 -9.10 7.53
C LEU A 20 -5.34 -8.32 7.62
N HIS A 21 -5.25 -7.25 6.86
CA HIS A 21 -4.13 -6.31 6.88
C HIS A 21 -4.63 -4.95 7.33
N ALA A 22 -3.78 -4.25 8.06
CA ALA A 22 -4.07 -2.91 8.52
C ALA A 22 -3.26 -1.85 7.76
N LEU A 23 -3.89 -0.71 7.47
CA LEU A 23 -3.24 0.49 6.96
C LEU A 23 -3.58 1.65 7.91
N MET A 24 -2.54 2.26 8.48
CA MET A 24 -2.67 3.45 9.33
C MET A 24 -2.16 4.69 8.61
N VAL A 25 -2.92 5.78 8.70
CA VAL A 25 -2.48 7.11 8.27
C VAL A 25 -2.66 8.06 9.44
N GLU A 26 -1.66 8.91 9.67
CA GLU A 26 -1.69 9.93 10.71
C GLU A 26 -1.46 11.34 10.15
N ARG A 27 -1.93 12.31 10.91
CA ARG A 27 -1.64 13.74 10.72
C ARG A 27 -1.24 14.31 12.07
N LEU A 28 -0.10 15.00 12.12
CA LEU A 28 0.47 15.51 13.37
C LEU A 28 -0.02 16.92 13.74
N GLU A 29 -0.38 17.74 12.75
CA GLU A 29 -0.80 19.12 12.96
C GLU A 29 -2.25 19.36 12.53
N PRO A 30 -3.04 20.20 13.25
CA PRO A 30 -2.68 20.90 14.50
C PRO A 30 -2.74 20.03 15.77
N THR A 31 -3.30 18.82 15.69
CA THR A 31 -3.28 17.80 16.75
C THR A 31 -3.00 16.44 16.13
N VAL A 32 -2.43 15.51 16.92
CA VAL A 32 -2.13 14.15 16.48
C VAL A 32 -3.43 13.39 16.30
N ARG A 33 -3.75 13.07 15.05
CA ARG A 33 -4.92 12.26 14.68
C ARG A 33 -4.47 11.09 13.83
N TYR A 34 -5.09 9.94 14.02
CA TYR A 34 -4.89 8.80 13.15
C TYR A 34 -6.21 8.15 12.77
N VAL A 35 -6.17 7.47 11.62
CA VAL A 35 -7.15 6.47 11.22
C VAL A 35 -6.38 5.20 10.88
N SER A 36 -6.89 4.06 11.33
CA SER A 36 -6.47 2.75 10.88
C SER A 36 -7.66 2.03 10.28
N ILE A 37 -7.45 1.44 9.12
CA ILE A 37 -8.41 0.56 8.46
C ILE A 37 -7.84 -0.85 8.44
N GLU A 38 -8.70 -1.84 8.60
CA GLU A 38 -8.36 -3.25 8.49
C GLU A 38 -9.29 -3.95 7.50
N GLY A 39 -8.74 -4.83 6.68
CA GLY A 39 -9.50 -5.54 5.65
C GLY A 39 -8.65 -6.53 4.86
N PRO A 40 -9.27 -7.36 3.99
CA PRO A 40 -8.54 -8.23 3.09
C PRO A 40 -7.75 -7.42 2.05
N VAL A 41 -6.59 -7.95 1.69
CA VAL A 41 -5.70 -7.40 0.66
C VAL A 41 -5.58 -8.38 -0.50
N GLN A 42 -5.64 -7.84 -1.71
CA GLN A 42 -5.30 -8.55 -2.94
C GLN A 42 -4.00 -7.94 -3.49
N ILE A 43 -3.03 -8.80 -3.77
CA ILE A 43 -1.77 -8.43 -4.43
C ILE A 43 -1.74 -9.15 -5.77
N ALA A 44 -1.51 -8.40 -6.85
CA ALA A 44 -1.40 -8.93 -8.20
C ALA A 44 -0.41 -8.09 -8.99
N ASP A 45 0.08 -8.62 -10.12
CA ASP A 45 0.84 -7.82 -11.09
C ASP A 45 0.02 -6.57 -11.49
N ALA A 46 0.69 -5.43 -11.61
CA ALA A 46 0.05 -4.19 -11.99
C ALA A 46 -0.54 -4.31 -13.40
N ALA A 47 -1.80 -3.94 -13.55
CA ALA A 47 -2.43 -3.93 -14.87
C ALA A 47 -1.90 -2.75 -15.71
N GLU A 48 -1.97 -2.90 -17.04
CA GLU A 48 -1.59 -1.84 -17.97
C GLU A 48 -2.34 -0.54 -17.64
N GLY A 49 -1.61 0.58 -17.55
CA GLY A 49 -2.17 1.89 -17.26
C GLY A 49 -2.39 2.21 -15.77
N GLU A 50 -2.23 1.27 -14.85
CA GLU A 50 -2.42 1.57 -13.41
C GLU A 50 -1.36 2.52 -12.86
N ALA A 51 -0.09 2.34 -13.25
CA ALA A 51 0.99 3.24 -12.89
C ALA A 51 0.75 4.67 -13.42
N GLU A 52 0.22 4.81 -14.64
CA GLU A 52 -0.16 6.11 -15.21
C GLU A 52 -1.32 6.74 -14.45
N ALA A 53 -2.37 5.98 -14.15
CA ALA A 53 -3.51 6.47 -13.38
C ALA A 53 -3.09 6.96 -11.99
N MET A 54 -2.18 6.23 -11.33
CA MET A 54 -1.62 6.62 -10.04
C MET A 54 -0.73 7.86 -10.14
N ALA A 55 0.19 7.90 -11.12
CA ALA A 55 1.07 9.05 -11.34
C ALA A 55 0.25 10.32 -11.59
N ARG A 56 -0.72 10.30 -12.51
CA ARG A 56 -1.55 11.47 -12.84
C ARG A 56 -2.48 11.89 -11.71
N ARG A 57 -2.81 10.98 -10.77
CA ARG A 57 -3.62 11.30 -9.60
C ARG A 57 -2.87 12.11 -8.55
N TYR A 58 -1.58 11.84 -8.36
CA TYR A 58 -0.80 12.39 -7.25
C TYR A 58 0.30 13.36 -7.67
N LEU A 59 0.66 13.40 -8.95
CA LEU A 59 1.67 14.30 -9.48
C LEU A 59 1.03 15.36 -10.40
N PRO A 60 1.54 16.60 -10.40
CA PRO A 60 1.20 17.57 -11.43
C PRO A 60 1.63 17.05 -12.82
N PRO A 61 0.99 17.52 -13.92
CA PRO A 61 1.18 16.96 -15.26
C PRO A 61 2.65 16.81 -15.67
N GLU A 62 3.47 17.84 -15.45
CA GLU A 62 4.87 17.86 -15.85
C GLU A 62 5.72 16.86 -15.06
N ALA A 63 5.38 16.62 -13.79
CA ALA A 63 6.05 15.62 -12.96
C ALA A 63 5.55 14.20 -13.27
N ALA A 64 4.27 14.04 -13.62
CA ALA A 64 3.71 12.75 -14.02
C ALA A 64 4.37 12.24 -15.31
N ASP A 65 4.51 13.08 -16.33
CA ASP A 65 5.11 12.69 -17.60
C ASP A 65 6.60 12.33 -17.43
N ALA A 66 7.34 13.12 -16.65
CA ALA A 66 8.74 12.83 -16.32
C ALA A 66 8.90 11.51 -15.54
N TYR A 67 8.01 11.26 -14.57
CA TYR A 67 7.99 10.00 -13.81
C TYR A 67 7.70 8.81 -14.72
N LEU A 68 6.69 8.89 -15.59
CA LEU A 68 6.30 7.78 -16.47
C LEU A 68 7.39 7.43 -17.49
N ALA A 69 8.11 8.41 -18.00
CA ALA A 69 9.28 8.18 -18.86
C ALA A 69 10.39 7.38 -18.13
N GLN A 70 10.56 7.61 -16.82
CA GLN A 70 11.50 6.86 -16.00
C GLN A 70 10.96 5.46 -15.65
N ALA A 71 9.68 5.39 -15.28
CA ALA A 71 9.00 4.17 -14.83
C ALA A 71 8.97 3.07 -15.88
N ALA A 72 9.04 3.41 -17.17
CA ALA A 72 9.20 2.45 -18.26
C ALA A 72 10.43 1.52 -18.11
N ASN A 73 11.41 1.89 -17.29
CA ASN A 73 12.61 1.09 -17.01
C ASN A 73 12.58 0.38 -15.64
N PHE A 74 11.47 0.49 -14.89
CA PHE A 74 11.35 -0.17 -13.60
C PHE A 74 11.10 -1.68 -13.77
N PRO A 75 11.47 -2.50 -12.76
CA PRO A 75 11.02 -3.88 -12.70
C PRO A 75 9.49 -3.99 -12.71
N PRO A 76 8.93 -5.18 -12.99
CA PRO A 76 7.49 -5.41 -12.90
C PRO A 76 6.92 -4.92 -11.56
N GLU A 77 5.86 -4.12 -11.65
CA GLU A 77 5.16 -3.56 -10.49
C GLU A 77 3.99 -4.46 -10.06
N VAL A 78 3.57 -4.33 -8.81
CA VAL A 78 2.38 -4.99 -8.27
C VAL A 78 1.37 -3.95 -7.81
N THR A 79 0.09 -4.26 -7.97
CA THR A 79 -1.01 -3.48 -7.41
C THR A 79 -1.52 -4.14 -6.14
N ILE A 80 -1.52 -3.37 -5.05
CA ILE A 80 -2.05 -3.77 -3.75
C ILE A 80 -3.42 -3.12 -3.57
N ARG A 81 -4.48 -3.93 -3.46
CA ARG A 81 -5.85 -3.45 -3.20
C ARG A 81 -6.31 -3.92 -1.83
N LEU A 82 -6.57 -2.97 -0.93
CA LEU A 82 -7.19 -3.22 0.37
C LEU A 82 -8.69 -2.93 0.27
N THR A 83 -9.54 -3.87 0.70
CA THR A 83 -10.99 -3.64 0.85
C THR A 83 -11.29 -3.37 2.33
N PRO A 84 -11.55 -2.13 2.75
CA PRO A 84 -11.68 -1.82 4.18
C PRO A 84 -12.95 -2.43 4.78
N GLU A 85 -12.82 -3.18 5.88
CA GLU A 85 -13.96 -3.79 6.61
C GLU A 85 -14.12 -3.22 8.02
N HIS A 86 -13.02 -2.83 8.67
CA HIS A 86 -12.99 -2.30 10.02
C HIS A 86 -12.22 -0.97 10.07
N TRP A 87 -12.73 -0.02 10.86
CA TRP A 87 -12.20 1.33 10.95
C TRP A 87 -12.07 1.73 12.41
N ILE A 88 -10.93 2.30 12.77
CA ILE A 88 -10.70 2.96 14.05
C ILE A 88 -10.01 4.30 13.82
N SER A 89 -10.43 5.32 14.54
CA SER A 89 -9.81 6.65 14.49
C SER A 89 -9.72 7.25 15.87
N ALA A 90 -8.68 8.03 16.14
CA ALA A 90 -8.57 8.79 17.38
C ALA A 90 -7.93 10.17 17.14
N ASP A 91 -8.31 11.12 18.00
CA ASP A 91 -7.59 12.37 18.22
C ASP A 91 -6.88 12.24 19.56
N LEU A 92 -5.54 12.24 19.53
CA LEU A 92 -4.69 12.09 20.70
C LEU A 92 -4.35 13.44 21.35
N GLY A 93 -4.81 14.56 20.77
CA GLY A 93 -4.53 15.91 21.25
C GLY A 93 -3.19 16.45 20.76
N SER A 94 -2.69 17.48 21.45
CA SER A 94 -1.39 18.08 21.15
C SER A 94 -0.23 17.19 21.61
N LEU A 95 0.90 17.26 20.90
CA LEU A 95 2.19 16.71 21.36
C LEU A 95 2.64 17.34 22.68
#